data_AF-A0A1W9MT61-F1
#
_entry.id   AF-A0A1W9MT61-F1
#
_cell.length_a   1.000
_cell.length_b   1.000
_cell.length_c   1.000
_cell.angle_alpha   90.00
_cell.angle_beta   90.00
_cell.angle_gamma   90.00
#
_symmetry.space_group_name_H-M   'P 1'
#
loop_
_entity.id
_entity.type
_entity.pdbx_description
1 polymer ?
#
loop_
_entity_poly.entity_id
_entity_poly.type
_entity_poly.pdbx_seq_one_letter_code
_entity_poly.pdbx_strand_id
1 'polypeptide(L)'
;MKYKFSGKKYEFEVVLEKFQDDTAGFYIRAICKSTRRTSCINNLNTILSELDIDPSDPNKEDTSWTVGIKEGNNLERKALCLFSTESYIDYLETQLDEDRSAGEWERIIDSDEKEKQQ
;
A
#
# COMPACT_ATOMS: atom_id res chain seq x y z
N MET A 1 0.95 -12.28 -6.03
CA MET A 1 2.38 -11.93 -6.11
C MET A 1 2.65 -10.84 -5.11
N LYS A 2 3.87 -10.80 -4.55
CA LYS A 2 4.23 -9.86 -3.51
C LYS A 2 5.68 -9.41 -3.70
N TYR A 3 5.89 -8.11 -3.76
CA TYR A 3 7.20 -7.47 -3.88
C TYR A 3 7.47 -6.63 -2.65
N LYS A 4 8.74 -6.58 -2.22
CA LYS A 4 9.17 -5.85 -1.04
C LYS A 4 10.22 -4.82 -1.39
N PHE A 5 10.08 -3.64 -0.80
CA PHE A 5 11.01 -2.53 -0.90
C PHE A 5 11.32 -2.02 0.50
N SER A 6 12.55 -1.52 0.69
CA SER A 6 13.02 -1.05 1.99
C SER A 6 13.39 0.41 1.87
N GLY A 7 12.66 1.27 2.58
CA GLY A 7 13.03 2.66 2.79
C GLY A 7 13.87 2.84 4.05
N LYS A 8 14.07 4.07 4.52
CA LYS A 8 14.83 4.34 5.74
C LYS A 8 14.00 4.04 6.99
N LYS A 9 12.75 4.49 7.02
CA LYS A 9 11.83 4.36 8.17
C LYS A 9 10.74 3.31 7.97
N TYR A 10 10.44 2.94 6.73
CA TYR A 10 9.36 2.03 6.39
C TYR A 10 9.84 0.88 5.50
N GLU A 11 9.16 -0.25 5.59
CA GLU A 11 9.17 -1.30 4.57
C GLU A 11 7.89 -1.15 3.75
N PHE A 12 7.97 -1.37 2.45
CA PHE A 12 6.84 -1.28 1.54
C PHE A 12 6.61 -2.62 0.86
N GLU A 13 5.35 -2.98 0.69
CA GLU A 13 4.95 -4.22 0.05
C GLU A 13 3.89 -3.93 -1.01
N VAL A 14 4.21 -4.26 -2.27
CA VAL A 14 3.24 -4.21 -3.38
C VAL A 14 2.68 -5.61 -3.54
N VAL A 15 1.35 -5.74 -3.43
CA VAL A 15 0.66 -7.03 -3.45
C VAL A 15 -0.39 -7.05 -4.56
N LEU A 16 -0.37 -8.12 -5.35
CA LEU A 16 -1.37 -8.46 -6.36
C LEU A 16 -1.85 -9.91 -6.15
N GLU A 17 -2.98 -10.09 -5.48
CA GLU A 17 -3.57 -11.41 -5.22
C GLU A 17 -4.58 -11.74 -6.32
N LYS A 18 -4.37 -12.82 -7.08
CA LYS A 18 -5.27 -13.22 -8.18
C LYS A 18 -6.36 -14.14 -7.64
N PHE A 19 -7.60 -13.90 -8.04
CA PHE A 19 -8.77 -14.69 -7.67
C PHE A 19 -9.22 -15.58 -8.83
N GLN A 20 -10.17 -16.50 -8.58
CA GLN A 20 -10.63 -17.48 -9.58
C GLN A 20 -11.59 -16.89 -10.64
N ASP A 21 -12.10 -15.69 -10.41
CA ASP A 21 -13.13 -15.01 -11.22
C ASP A 21 -12.54 -13.96 -12.18
N ASP A 22 -11.29 -14.14 -12.62
CA ASP A 22 -10.53 -13.17 -13.43
C ASP A 22 -10.34 -11.78 -12.81
N THR A 23 -10.53 -11.67 -11.49
CA THR A 23 -10.21 -10.47 -10.71
C THR A 23 -8.93 -10.63 -9.91
N ALA A 24 -8.42 -9.52 -9.39
CA ALA A 24 -7.28 -9.48 -8.51
C ALA A 24 -7.43 -8.39 -7.44
N GLY A 25 -6.97 -8.68 -6.22
CA GLY A 25 -6.82 -7.71 -5.14
C GLY A 25 -5.47 -7.02 -5.27
N PHE A 26 -5.47 -5.70 -5.37
CA PHE A 26 -4.28 -4.87 -5.43
C PHE A 26 -4.19 -3.96 -4.21
N TYR A 27 -3.07 -4.02 -3.49
CA TYR A 27 -2.79 -3.10 -2.39
C TYR A 27 -1.29 -2.88 -2.19
N ILE A 28 -0.95 -1.69 -1.71
CA ILE A 28 0.37 -1.27 -1.30
C ILE A 28 0.32 -1.08 0.20
N ARG A 29 1.15 -1.83 0.93
CA ARG A 29 1.25 -1.77 2.38
C ARG A 29 2.55 -1.11 2.79
N ALA A 30 2.47 -0.09 3.64
CA ALA A 30 3.60 0.48 4.35
C ALA A 30 3.67 -0.10 5.76
N ILE A 31 4.88 -0.41 6.22
CA ILE A 31 5.18 -1.03 7.52
C ILE A 31 6.24 -0.17 8.20
N CYS A 32 5.89 0.48 9.29
CA CYS A 32 6.86 1.27 10.04
C CYS A 32 7.88 0.35 10.71
N LYS A 33 9.17 0.62 10.52
CA LYS A 33 10.24 -0.23 11.08
C LYS A 33 10.33 -0.14 12.61
N SER A 34 10.10 1.03 13.19
CA SER A 34 10.23 1.24 14.64
C SER A 34 9.03 0.67 15.42
N THR A 35 7.81 0.88 14.93
CA THR A 35 6.59 0.47 15.64
C THR A 35 5.99 -0.83 15.13
N ARG A 36 6.44 -1.32 13.97
CA ARG A 36 5.85 -2.44 13.21
C ARG A 36 4.39 -2.25 12.80
N ARG A 37 3.82 -1.07 13.04
CA ARG A 37 2.46 -0.71 12.60
C ARG A 37 2.40 -0.64 11.08
N THR A 38 1.27 -1.06 10.53
CA THR A 38 1.07 -1.16 9.08
C THR A 38 -0.12 -0.35 8.63
N SER A 39 -0.06 0.19 7.43
CA SER A 39 -1.23 0.75 6.76
C SER A 39 -1.20 0.42 5.28
N CYS A 40 -2.37 0.26 4.69
CA CYS A 40 -2.51 0.22 3.24
C CYS A 40 -2.66 1.65 2.74
N ILE A 41 -1.90 2.00 1.71
CA ILE A 41 -1.65 3.40 1.32
C ILE A 41 -2.17 3.74 -0.08
N ASN A 42 -3.01 2.88 -0.64
CA ASN A 42 -3.56 3.04 -1.99
C ASN A 42 -4.31 4.35 -2.19
N ASN A 43 -4.96 4.84 -1.15
CA ASN A 43 -5.80 6.04 -1.16
C ASN A 43 -5.01 7.33 -0.89
N LEU A 44 -3.70 7.27 -0.66
CA LEU A 44 -2.89 8.47 -0.56
C LEU A 44 -2.87 9.18 -1.92
N ASN A 45 -3.15 10.48 -1.94
CA ASN A 45 -3.18 11.29 -3.17
C ASN A 45 -1.91 11.14 -4.01
N THR A 46 -0.76 11.06 -3.34
CA THR A 46 0.53 10.80 -3.98
C THR A 46 0.54 9.46 -4.74
N ILE A 47 0.02 8.39 -4.13
CA ILE A 47 -0.05 7.06 -4.76
C ILE A 47 -1.07 7.05 -5.91
N LEU A 48 -2.24 7.66 -5.70
CA LEU A 48 -3.27 7.79 -6.73
C LEU A 48 -2.73 8.51 -7.97
N SER A 49 -2.04 9.63 -7.76
CA SER A 49 -1.42 10.42 -8.84
C SER A 49 -0.39 9.61 -9.64
N GLU A 50 0.50 8.88 -8.97
CA GLU A 50 1.56 8.08 -9.62
C GLU A 50 1.00 6.84 -10.34
N LEU A 51 -0.12 6.31 -9.86
CA LEU A 51 -0.82 5.20 -10.51
C LEU A 51 -1.75 5.66 -11.65
N ASP A 52 -1.89 6.97 -11.87
CA ASP A 52 -2.80 7.58 -12.84
C ASP A 52 -4.27 7.22 -12.54
N ILE A 53 -4.64 7.32 -11.26
CA ILE A 53 -5.98 7.07 -10.74
C ILE A 53 -6.62 8.41 -10.39
N ASP A 54 -7.86 8.61 -10.86
CA ASP A 54 -8.66 9.76 -10.47
C ASP A 54 -9.02 9.65 -8.98
N PRO A 55 -8.62 10.61 -8.13
CA PRO A 55 -8.99 10.60 -6.71
C PRO A 55 -10.50 10.71 -6.47
N SER A 56 -11.27 11.08 -7.49
CA SER A 56 -12.73 11.15 -7.46
C SER A 56 -13.40 9.81 -7.83
N ASP A 57 -12.64 8.76 -8.17
CA ASP A 57 -13.19 7.44 -8.49
C ASP A 57 -13.66 6.75 -7.20
N PRO A 58 -14.99 6.56 -7.01
CA PRO A 58 -15.53 5.94 -5.80
C PRO A 58 -15.08 4.48 -5.63
N ASN A 59 -14.65 3.81 -6.70
CA ASN A 59 -14.14 2.43 -6.62
C ASN A 59 -12.71 2.36 -6.08
N LYS A 60 -12.07 3.52 -5.85
CA LYS A 60 -10.65 3.65 -5.46
C LYS A 60 -10.46 4.42 -4.15
N GLU A 61 -11.54 4.80 -3.49
CA GLU A 61 -11.52 5.44 -2.17
C GLU A 61 -10.96 4.51 -1.07
N ASP A 62 -11.13 3.20 -1.26
CA ASP A 62 -10.64 2.19 -0.33
C ASP A 62 -9.12 2.03 -0.35
N THR A 63 -8.58 1.56 0.77
CA THR A 63 -7.14 1.27 0.93
C THR A 63 -6.67 0.00 0.20
N SER A 64 -7.58 -0.74 -0.42
CA SER A 64 -7.32 -1.93 -1.24
C SER A 64 -8.35 -2.03 -2.35
N TRP A 65 -7.95 -2.46 -3.56
CA TRP A 65 -8.85 -2.46 -4.71
C TRP A 65 -9.01 -3.86 -5.30
N THR A 66 -10.25 -4.21 -5.64
CA THR A 66 -10.54 -5.35 -6.52
C THR A 66 -10.60 -4.85 -7.95
N VAL A 67 -9.73 -5.39 -8.79
CA VAL A 67 -9.54 -4.95 -10.19
C VAL A 67 -9.54 -6.13 -11.13
N GLY A 68 -9.72 -5.90 -12.43
CA GLY A 68 -9.50 -6.96 -13.42
C GLY A 68 -8.02 -7.37 -13.48
N ILE A 69 -7.70 -8.63 -13.79
CA ILE A 69 -6.30 -9.12 -13.84
C ILE A 69 -5.41 -8.23 -14.72
N LYS A 70 -5.89 -7.75 -15.87
CA LYS A 70 -5.12 -6.88 -16.77
C LYS A 70 -4.77 -5.54 -16.13
N GLU A 71 -5.75 -4.94 -15.44
CA GLU A 71 -5.56 -3.69 -14.70
C GLU A 71 -4.60 -3.90 -13.53
N GLY A 72 -4.80 -4.96 -12.75
CA GLY A 72 -3.94 -5.31 -11.62
C GLY A 72 -2.46 -5.51 -12.00
N ASN A 73 -2.18 -6.20 -13.11
CA ASN A 73 -0.80 -6.33 -13.60
C ASN A 73 -0.21 -4.97 -14.04
N ASN A 74 -1.04 -4.07 -14.59
CA ASN A 74 -0.59 -2.72 -14.97
C ASN A 74 -0.28 -1.86 -13.73
N LEU A 75 -1.14 -1.91 -12.71
CA LEU A 75 -0.94 -1.23 -11.43
C LEU A 75 0.29 -1.75 -10.70
N GLU A 76 0.46 -3.07 -10.65
CA GLU A 76 1.66 -3.70 -10.11
C GLU A 76 2.90 -3.17 -10.82
N ARG A 77 2.95 -3.21 -12.16
CA ARG A 77 4.10 -2.70 -12.93
C ARG A 77 4.41 -1.24 -12.62
N LYS A 78 3.39 -0.37 -12.59
CA LYS A 78 3.56 1.06 -12.24
C LYS A 78 4.12 1.21 -10.84
N ALA A 79 3.55 0.52 -9.85
CA ALA A 79 4.03 0.53 -8.47
C ALA A 79 5.48 0.03 -8.37
N LEU A 80 5.86 -1.03 -9.08
CA LEU A 80 7.24 -1.52 -9.08
C LEU A 80 8.21 -0.47 -9.64
N CYS A 81 7.86 0.23 -10.72
CA CYS A 81 8.66 1.33 -11.25
C CYS A 81 8.80 2.46 -10.23
N LEU A 82 7.70 2.82 -9.57
CA LEU A 82 7.64 3.87 -8.58
C LEU A 82 8.57 3.59 -7.39
N PHE A 83 8.44 2.40 -6.79
CA PHE A 83 9.26 1.96 -5.66
C PHE A 83 10.69 1.55 -6.04
N SER A 84 11.05 1.56 -7.32
CA SER A 84 12.45 1.41 -7.76
C SER A 84 13.25 2.71 -7.66
N THR A 85 12.59 3.83 -7.38
CA THR A 85 13.22 5.16 -7.33
C THR A 85 13.45 5.58 -5.88
N GLU A 86 14.72 5.68 -5.45
CA GLU A 86 15.07 6.03 -4.06
C GLU A 86 14.51 7.39 -3.63
N SER A 87 14.58 8.40 -4.51
CA SER A 87 14.05 9.74 -4.21
C SER A 87 12.53 9.75 -3.98
N TYR A 88 11.81 8.86 -4.66
CA TYR A 88 10.37 8.71 -4.45
C TYR A 88 10.08 8.05 -3.10
N ILE A 89 10.84 7.02 -2.72
CA ILE A 89 10.73 6.40 -1.40
C ILE A 89 10.96 7.45 -0.30
N ASP A 90 12.01 8.26 -0.42
CA ASP A 90 12.31 9.33 0.56
C ASP A 90 11.16 10.36 0.67
N TYR A 91 10.60 10.77 -0.47
CA TYR A 91 9.44 11.65 -0.51
C TYR A 91 8.23 11.00 0.17
N LEU A 92 7.91 9.75 -0.19
CA LEU A 92 6.78 9.03 0.37
C LEU A 92 6.93 8.87 1.89
N GLU A 93 8.11 8.49 2.40
CA GLU A 93 8.35 8.39 3.84
C GLU A 93 8.11 9.71 4.59
N THR A 94 8.41 10.85 3.95
CA THR A 94 8.13 12.18 4.50
C THR A 94 6.62 12.41 4.61
N GLN A 95 5.87 12.07 3.56
CA GLN A 95 4.40 12.15 3.57
C GLN A 95 3.77 11.24 4.63
N LEU A 96 4.27 10.01 4.79
CA LEU A 96 3.74 9.09 5.80
C LEU A 96 3.98 9.59 7.23
N ASP A 97 5.11 10.24 7.47
CA ASP A 97 5.43 10.83 8.77
C ASP A 97 4.56 12.05 9.07
N GLU A 98 4.25 12.88 8.06
CA GLU A 98 3.33 14.01 8.17
C GLU A 98 1.93 13.52 8.55
N ASP A 99 1.36 12.57 7.79
CA ASP A 99 0.04 11.99 8.07
C ASP A 99 -0.03 11.31 9.45
N ARG A 100 1.04 10.61 9.85
CA ARG A 100 1.15 10.02 11.19
C ARG A 100 1.19 11.09 12.27
N SER A 101 1.92 12.17 12.08
CA SER A 101 1.98 13.27 13.04
C SER A 101 0.64 13.99 13.20
N ALA A 102 -0.18 14.00 12.14
CA ALA A 102 -1.54 14.53 12.13
C ALA A 102 -2.58 13.58 12.76
N GLY A 103 -2.21 12.32 13.04
CA GLY A 103 -3.13 11.32 13.59
C GLY A 103 -4.14 10.77 12.57
N GLU A 104 -4.00 11.11 11.29
CA GLU A 104 -4.86 10.63 10.20
C GLU A 104 -4.47 9.22 9.75
N TRP A 105 -3.33 8.74 10.24
CA TRP A 105 -2.77 7.44 9.93
C TRP A 105 -2.81 6.53 11.16
N GLU A 106 -3.72 5.54 11.16
CA GLU A 106 -3.49 4.17 11.68
C GLU A 106 -4.77 3.30 11.70
N ARG A 107 -4.66 2.08 11.17
CA ARG A 107 -5.34 0.91 11.77
C ARG A 107 -4.37 0.31 12.77
N ILE A 108 -4.72 0.35 14.05
CA ILE A 108 -4.03 -0.42 15.09
C ILE A 108 -4.36 -1.89 14.81
N ILE A 109 -3.38 -2.67 14.34
CA ILE A 109 -3.48 -4.13 14.45
C ILE A 109 -2.90 -4.46 15.82
N ASP A 110 -3.78 -4.64 16.80
CA ASP A 110 -3.37 -5.18 18.10
C ASP A 110 -2.76 -6.56 17.83
N SER A 111 -1.48 -6.70 18.14
CA SER A 111 -0.72 -7.93 17.96
C SER A 111 -1.06 -9.02 18.99
N ASP A 112 -2.32 -9.08 19.44
CA ASP A 112 -2.83 -10.02 20.44
C ASP A 112 -3.69 -11.16 19.85
N GLU A 113 -3.42 -11.57 18.61
CA GLU A 113 -3.91 -12.86 18.08
C GLU A 113 -2.81 -13.92 18.01
N LYS A 114 -1.93 -13.96 19.03
CA LYS A 114 -1.23 -15.19 19.38
C LYS A 114 -1.99 -15.86 20.52
N GLU A 115 -2.32 -17.13 20.33
CA GLU A 115 -2.95 -18.06 21.27
C GLU A 115 -4.49 -18.05 21.32
N LYS A 116 -5.10 -18.79 20.39
CA LYS A 116 -6.21 -19.72 20.70
C LYS A 116 -6.53 -20.60 19.48
N GLN A 117 -5.66 -21.56 19.23
CA GLN A 117 -6.10 -22.86 18.72
C GLN A 117 -5.41 -23.90 19.58
N GLN A 118 -6.13 -24.28 20.64
CA GLN A 118 -5.87 -25.46 21.47
C GLN A 118 -6.92 -26.50 21.08
#